data_AF-A0A392VB55-F1
#
_entry.id   AF-A0A392VB55-F1
#
_cell.length_a   1.000
_cell.length_b   1.000
_cell.length_c   1.000
_cell.angle_alpha   90.00
_cell.angle_beta   90.00
_cell.angle_gamma   90.00
#
_symmetry.space_group_name_H-M   'P 1'
#
loop_
_entity.id
_entity.type
_entity.pdbx_description
1 polymer ?
#
loop_
_entity_poly.entity_id
_entity_poly.type
_entity_poly.pdbx_seq_one_letter_code
_entity_poly.pdbx_strand_id
1 'polypeptide(L)' 'MPLSMMKRIPGALAKPTKMQLSLADRSITYPHEILQDVLVRCAEFVFPADFMILDMEEDAEVPL' A
#
# COMPACT_ATOMS: atom_id res chain seq x y z
N MET A 1 -1.95 -0.24 -1.35
CA MET A 1 -2.21 -1.07 -0.15
C MET A 1 -3.19 -0.31 0.74
N PRO A 2 -4.22 -0.96 1.27
CA PRO A 2 -5.16 -0.36 2.22
C PRO A 2 -4.46 0.15 3.50
N LEU A 3 -4.96 1.25 4.06
CA LEU A 3 -4.45 1.83 5.32
C LEU A 3 -4.55 0.87 6.50
N SER A 4 -5.61 0.06 6.55
CA SER A 4 -5.81 -0.98 7.58
C SER A 4 -4.70 -2.04 7.57
N MET A 5 -4.22 -2.45 6.38
CA MET A 5 -3.11 -3.39 6.27
C MET A 5 -1.80 -2.80 6.79
N MET A 6 -1.49 -1.54 6.44
CA MET A 6 -0.29 -0.86 6.92
C MET A 6 -0.21 -0.87 8.45
N LYS A 7 -1.33 -0.59 9.13
CA LYS A 7 -1.40 -0.57 10.61
C LYS A 7 -1.05 -1.91 11.25
N ARG A 8 -1.13 -3.02 10.51
CA ARG A 8 -0.79 -4.37 10.96
C ARG A 8 0.71 -4.68 10.82
N ILE A 9 1.47 -3.86 10.09
CA ILE A 9 2.91 -4.06 9.88
C ILE A 9 3.68 -3.42 11.06
N PRO A 10 4.36 -4.22 11.90
CA PRO A 10 5.07 -3.68 13.05
C PRO A 10 6.23 -2.77 12.61
N GLY A 11 6.27 -1.55 13.14
CA GLY A 11 7.34 -0.59 12.83
C GLY A 11 7.27 0.02 11.43
N ALA A 12 6.16 -0.16 10.70
CA ALA A 12 5.95 0.52 9.43
C ALA A 12 6.00 2.04 9.62
N LEU A 13 6.92 2.68 8.91
CA LEU A 13 7.06 4.12 8.87
C LEU A 13 6.82 4.58 7.44
N ALA A 14 5.63 5.12 7.19
CA ALA A 14 5.30 5.68 5.90
C ALA A 14 5.46 7.20 5.92
N LYS A 15 5.79 7.78 4.77
CA LYS A 15 6.00 9.23 4.62
C LYS A 15 4.81 9.84 3.90
N PRO A 16 4.28 10.99 4.38
CA PRO A 16 3.25 11.71 3.67
C PRO A 16 3.67 12.05 2.24
N THR A 17 2.74 11.96 1.30
CA THR A 17 2.98 12.33 -0.10
C THR A 17 1.92 13.31 -0.60
N LYS A 18 2.26 14.09 -1.62
CA LYS A 18 1.33 15.00 -2.32
C LYS A 18 1.00 14.50 -3.73
N MET A 19 1.23 13.21 -3.98
CA MET A 19 0.94 12.59 -5.26
C MET A 19 -0.57 12.43 -5.47
N GLN A 20 -0.95 12.34 -6.75
CA GLN A 20 -2.31 12.07 -7.18
C GLN A 20 -2.26 10.88 -8.15
N LEU A 21 -3.23 9.97 -8.02
CA LEU A 21 -3.38 8.82 -8.91
C LEU A 21 -4.65 8.93 -9.71
N SER A 22 -4.56 8.63 -11.00
CA SER A 22 -5.72 8.33 -11.84
C SER A 22 -5.86 6.82 -11.95
N LEU A 23 -7.00 6.30 -11.52
CA LEU A 23 -7.31 4.88 -11.58
C LEU A 23 -7.89 4.51 -12.96
N ALA A 24 -7.99 3.21 -13.24
CA ALA A 24 -8.47 2.70 -14.53
C ALA A 24 -9.94 3.07 -14.81
N ASP A 25 -10.74 3.26 -13.75
CA ASP A 25 -12.12 3.77 -13.81
C ASP A 25 -12.20 5.29 -14.01
N ARG A 26 -11.05 5.96 -14.20
CA ARG A 26 -10.88 7.42 -14.34
C ARG A 26 -11.17 8.21 -13.06
N SER A 27 -11.40 7.54 -11.94
CA SER A 27 -11.44 8.22 -10.64
C SER A 27 -10.05 8.73 -10.26
N ILE A 28 -10.03 9.78 -9.43
CA ILE A 28 -8.82 10.35 -8.87
C ILE A 28 -8.78 10.01 -7.40
N THR A 29 -7.66 9.48 -6.93
CA THR A 29 -7.41 9.24 -5.52
C THR A 29 -6.09 9.87 -5.07
N TYR A 30 -6.03 10.18 -3.78
CA TYR A 30 -4.87 10.79 -3.13
C TYR A 30 -4.34 9.79 -2.09
N PRO A 31 -3.15 9.22 -2.31
CA PRO A 31 -2.50 8.42 -1.30
C PRO A 31 -2.27 9.22 -0.02
N HIS A 32 -2.48 8.57 1.11
CA HIS A 32 -2.11 9.13 2.40
C HIS A 32 -0.59 9.21 2.52
N GLU A 33 0.07 8.08 2.31
CA GLU A 33 1.48 7.90 2.63
C GLU A 33 2.14 6.92 1.67
N ILE A 34 3.46 6.96 1.58
CA ILE A 34 4.28 5.97 0.88
C ILE A 34 5.08 5.20 1.92
N LEU A 35 4.89 3.89 1.95
CA LEU A 35 5.66 2.96 2.77
C LEU A 35 6.80 2.39 1.92
N GLN A 36 8.03 2.63 2.33
CA GLN A 36 9.22 2.22 1.58
C GLN A 36 9.89 1.01 2.20
N ASP A 37 10.66 0.28 1.40
CA ASP A 37 11.57 -0.80 1.84
C ASP A 37 10.86 -1.97 2.58
N VAL A 38 9.64 -2.31 2.15
CA VAL A 38 8.90 -3.44 2.71
C VAL A 38 9.36 -4.73 2.07
N LEU A 39 9.76 -5.71 2.88
CA LEU A 39 10.09 -7.05 2.40
C LEU A 39 8.82 -7.87 2.20
N VAL A 40 8.55 -8.23 0.95
CA VAL A 40 7.41 -9.07 0.55
C VAL A 40 7.91 -10.45 0.20
N ARG A 41 7.27 -11.47 0.76
CA ARG A 41 7.54 -12.87 0.42
C ARG A 41 6.61 -13.31 -0.71
N CYS A 42 7.18 -13.72 -1.83
CA CYS A 42 6.46 -14.32 -2.95
C CYS A 42 6.94 -15.76 -3.12
N ALA A 43 6.12 -16.72 -2.67
CA ALA A 43 6.51 -18.13 -2.54
C ALA A 43 7.79 -18.28 -1.69
N GLU A 44 8.90 -18.69 -2.32
CA GLU A 44 10.19 -18.91 -1.65
C GLU A 44 11.10 -17.68 -1.70
N PHE A 45 10.73 -16.65 -2.46
CA PHE A 45 11.56 -15.47 -2.70
C PHE A 45 11.12 -14.30 -1.82
N VAL A 46 12.07 -13.42 -1.51
CA VAL A 46 11.83 -12.17 -0.77
C VAL A 46 12.30 -11.02 -1.63
N PHE A 47 11.42 -10.04 -1.84
CA PHE A 47 11.71 -8.84 -2.62
C PHE A 47 11.45 -7.59 -1.78
N PRO A 48 12.31 -6.57 -1.88
CA PRO A 48 11.95 -5.24 -1.41
C PRO A 48 10.89 -4.65 -2.35
N ALA A 49 9.87 -4.02 -1.78
CA ALA A 49 8.82 -3.31 -2.50
C ALA A 49 8.39 -2.06 -1.74
N ASP A 50 8.01 -1.04 -2.51
CA ASP A 50 7.39 0.17 -1.98
C ASP A 50 5.88 0.11 -2.21
N PHE A 51 5.12 0.63 -1.25
CA PHE A 51 3.66 0.66 -1.31
C PHE A 51 3.11 2.07 -1.14
N MET A 52 2.17 2.43 -2.01
CA MET A 52 1.30 3.58 -1.76
C MET A 52 0.15 3.15 -0.85
N ILE A 53 -0.08 3.93 0.19
CA ILE A 53 -1.13 3.70 1.17
C ILE A 53 -2.36 4.51 0.76
N LEU A 54 -3.46 3.82 0.52
CA LEU A 54 -4.75 4.39 0.14
C LEU A 54 -5.77 4.16 1.26
N ASP A 55 -6.64 5.13 1.49
CA ASP A 55 -7.82 4.94 2.33
C ASP A 55 -8.90 4.26 1.49
N MET A 56 -8.89 2.93 1.55
CA MET A 56 -9.78 2.04 0.81
C MET A 56 -10.00 0.78 1.64
N GLU A 57 -11.10 0.09 1.36
CA GLU A 57 -11.39 -1.20 2.00
C GLU A 57 -10.42 -2.29 1.53
N GLU A 58 -10.14 -3.24 2.42
CA GLU A 58 -9.44 -4.47 2.07
C GLU A 58 -10.34 -5.37 1.22
N ASP A 59 -9.79 -5.95 0.16
CA ASP A 59 -10.47 -6.99 -0.60
C ASP A 59 -10.44 -8.29 0.21
N ALA A 60 -11.61 -8.75 0.64
CA ALA A 60 -11.75 -9.96 1.44
C ALA A 60 -11.61 -11.25 0.60
N GLU A 61 -11.87 -11.20 -0.70
CA GLU A 61 -11.77 -12.36 -1.59
C GLU A 61 -10.32 -12.59 -2.01
N VAL A 62 -9.56 -11.51 -2.20
CA VAL A 62 -8.15 -11.55 -2.61
C VAL A 62 -7.30 -10.69 -1.68
N PRO A 63 -7.00 -11.16 -0.46
CA PRO A 63 -6.10 -10.46 0.44
C PRO A 63 -4.66 -10.45 -0.11
N LEU A 64 -3.95 -9.34 0.12
CA LEU A 64 -2.54 -9.14 -0.25
C LEU A 64 -1.57 -9.93 0.64
#